data_AF-A0A7X1NWJ2-F1
#
_entry.id   AF-A0A7X1NWJ2-F1
#
_cell.length_a   1.000
_cell.length_b   1.000
_cell.length_c   1.000
_cell.angle_alpha   90.00
_cell.angle_beta   90.00
_cell.angle_gamma   90.00
#
_symmetry.space_group_name_H-M   'P 1'
#
loop_
_entity.id
_entity.type
_entity.pdbx_description
1 polymer ?
#
loop_
_entity_poly.entity_id
_entity_poly.type
_entity_poly.pdbx_seq_one_letter_code
_entity_poly.pdbx_strand_id
1 'polypeptide(L)'
;MPGDPLTYREAYARLSRIAAELETGEADLDRVLPLLEEARTAYAACRERIAAVEAALAGDWGEEVGAADEDEADPAPEPDDDPF
;
A
#
# COMPACT_ATOMS: atom_id res chain seq x y z
N MET A 1 10.31 18.12 22.59
CA MET A 1 10.95 17.46 21.43
C MET A 1 10.07 17.70 20.21
N PRO A 2 10.42 18.60 19.28
CA PRO A 2 9.80 18.61 17.96
C PRO A 2 10.46 17.53 17.10
N GLY A 3 9.69 16.66 16.44
CA GLY A 3 10.20 15.93 15.28
C GLY A 3 10.10 14.41 15.24
N ASP A 4 9.31 13.73 16.08
CA ASP A 4 8.97 12.34 15.77
C ASP A 4 7.94 12.31 14.62
N PRO A 5 8.18 11.58 13.52
CA PRO A 5 7.23 11.48 12.43
C PRO A 5 5.94 10.83 12.94
N LEU A 6 4.84 11.61 12.96
CA LEU A 6 3.47 11.22 13.32
C LEU A 6 3.15 9.80 12.93
N THR A 7 2.84 8.88 13.84
CA THR A 7 2.51 7.48 13.50
C THR A 7 1.34 7.37 12.51
N TYR A 8 1.20 6.24 11.79
CA TYR A 8 0.06 6.02 10.88
C TYR A 8 -1.28 6.31 11.57
N ARG A 9 -1.43 5.80 12.80
CA ARG A 9 -2.64 5.94 13.60
C ARG A 9 -2.95 7.40 13.93
N GLU A 10 -1.94 8.18 14.30
CA GLU A 10 -2.09 9.59 14.63
C GLU A 10 -2.37 10.45 13.40
N ALA A 11 -1.68 10.16 12.28
CA ALA A 11 -1.92 10.83 11.01
C ALA A 11 -3.34 10.56 10.50
N TYR A 12 -3.81 9.31 10.58
CA TYR A 12 -5.17 8.93 10.21
C TYR A 12 -6.22 9.61 11.12
N ALA A 13 -6.00 9.62 12.44
CA ALA A 13 -6.92 10.28 13.38
C ALA A 13 -7.04 11.79 13.14
N ARG A 14 -5.95 12.46 12.75
CA ARG A 14 -5.99 13.87 12.33
C ARG A 14 -6.77 14.05 11.04
N LEU A 15 -6.52 13.20 10.04
CA LEU A 15 -7.23 13.24 8.77
C LEU A 15 -8.74 13.07 8.95
N SER A 16 -9.16 12.09 9.76
CA SER A 16 -10.58 11.83 10.04
C SER A 16 -11.26 12.98 10.76
N ARG A 17 -10.54 13.67 11.65
CA ARG A 17 -11.06 14.84 12.35
C ARG A 17 -11.30 16.01 11.39
N ILE A 18 -10.32 16.30 10.54
CA ILE A 18 -10.41 17.36 9.54
C ILE A 18 -11.54 17.06 8.55
N ALA A 19 -11.68 15.80 8.11
CA ALA A 19 -12.77 15.40 7.23
C ALA A 19 -14.15 15.64 7.87
N ALA A 20 -14.33 15.24 9.13
CA ALA A 20 -15.58 15.50 9.87
C ALA A 20 -15.88 17.00 10.01
N GLU A 21 -14.85 17.82 10.24
CA GLU A 21 -14.98 19.28 10.40
C GLU A 21 -15.26 20.00 9.07
N LEU A 22 -14.82 19.44 7.94
CA LEU A 22 -15.17 19.92 6.59
C LEU A 22 -16.58 19.47 6.18
N GLU A 23 -17.01 18.27 6.58
CA GLU A 23 -18.35 17.73 6.29
C GLU A 23 -19.48 18.47 7.02
N THR A 24 -19.22 19.04 8.20
CA THR A 24 -20.24 19.86 8.89
C THR A 24 -20.56 21.16 8.15
N GLY A 25 -19.70 21.61 7.23
CA GLY A 25 -19.90 22.82 6.44
C GLY A 25 -19.80 24.13 7.24
N GLU A 26 -19.41 24.07 8.52
CA GLU A 26 -19.21 25.24 9.39
C GLU A 26 -17.82 25.88 9.23
N ALA A 27 -16.95 25.28 8.42
CA ALA A 27 -15.65 25.85 8.11
C ALA A 27 -15.79 26.98 7.08
N ASP A 28 -15.65 28.24 7.54
CA ASP A 28 -15.46 29.38 6.66
C ASP A 28 -14.30 29.14 5.67
N LEU A 29 -14.41 29.69 4.46
CA LEU A 29 -13.46 29.45 3.35
C LEU A 29 -12.00 29.77 3.75
N ASP A 30 -11.82 30.76 4.63
CA ASP A 30 -10.52 31.16 5.19
C ASP A 30 -9.92 30.11 6.15
N ARG A 31 -10.76 29.25 6.74
CA ARG A 31 -10.34 28.12 7.59
C ARG A 31 -10.19 26.81 6.83
N VAL A 32 -10.86 26.65 5.69
CA VAL A 32 -10.75 25.45 4.85
C VAL A 32 -9.35 25.28 4.28
N LEU A 33 -8.71 26.36 3.80
CA LEU A 33 -7.36 26.28 3.22
C LEU A 33 -6.32 25.76 4.22
N PRO A 34 -6.21 26.29 5.46
CA PRO A 34 -5.32 25.75 6.49
C PRO A 34 -5.61 24.28 6.82
N LEU A 35 -6.89 23.91 6.97
CA LEU A 35 -7.29 22.53 7.24
C LEU A 35 -6.87 21.58 6.11
N LEU A 36 -6.95 22.03 4.86
CA LEU A 36 -6.56 21.23 3.70
C LEU A 36 -5.04 21.01 3.64
N GLU A 37 -4.23 22.02 3.98
CA GLU A 37 -2.77 21.87 4.06
C GLU A 37 -2.36 20.90 5.17
N GLU A 38 -3.03 20.98 6.31
CA GLU A 38 -2.81 20.05 7.43
C GLU A 38 -3.23 18.63 7.07
N ALA A 39 -4.38 18.47 6.40
CA ALA A 39 -4.83 17.18 5.87
C ALA A 39 -3.86 16.60 4.84
N ARG A 40 -3.33 17.43 3.93
CA ARG A 40 -2.34 16.99 2.94
C ARG A 40 -1.07 16.46 3.60
N THR A 41 -0.61 17.11 4.67
CA THR A 41 0.57 16.69 5.43
C THR A 41 0.32 15.37 6.15
N ALA A 42 -0.84 15.24 6.81
CA ALA A 42 -1.25 13.99 7.45
C ALA A 42 -1.37 12.84 6.43
N TYR A 43 -1.96 13.11 5.26
CA TYR A 43 -2.09 12.13 4.19
C TYR A 43 -0.74 11.68 3.65
N ALA A 44 0.22 12.59 3.45
CA ALA A 44 1.57 12.24 3.01
C ALA A 44 2.24 11.25 3.98
N ALA A 45 2.13 11.49 5.29
CA ALA A 45 2.65 10.61 6.33
C ALA A 45 1.94 9.24 6.39
N CYS A 46 0.64 9.18 6.08
CA CYS A 46 -0.08 7.92 5.91
C CYS A 46 0.42 7.16 4.69
N ARG A 47 0.55 7.84 3.55
CA ARG A 47 0.98 7.23 2.27
C ARG A 47 2.39 6.68 2.37
N GLU A 48 3.32 7.41 2.98
CA GLU A 48 4.70 6.96 3.16
C GLU A 48 4.79 5.64 3.92
N ARG A 49 3.98 5.49 4.98
CA ARG A 49 3.94 4.24 5.75
C ARG A 49 3.32 3.08 4.99
N ILE A 50 2.24 3.33 4.26
CA ILE A 50 1.62 2.32 3.41
C ILE A 50 2.65 1.87 2.36
N ALA A 51 3.34 2.80 1.71
CA ALA A 51 4.37 2.48 0.73
C ALA A 51 5.54 1.68 1.32
N ALA A 52 5.96 1.97 2.56
CA ALA A 52 6.98 1.19 3.25
C ALA A 52 6.51 -0.25 3.54
N VAL A 53 5.24 -0.44 3.90
CA VAL A 53 4.64 -1.76 4.09
C VAL A 53 4.51 -2.51 2.76
N GLU A 54 4.06 -1.84 1.69
CA GLU A 54 3.98 -2.42 0.34
C GLU A 54 5.36 -2.87 -0.15
N ALA A 55 6.40 -2.07 0.07
CA ALA A 55 7.77 -2.43 -0.29
C ALA A 55 8.28 -3.63 0.52
N ALA A 56 7.96 -3.71 1.82
CA ALA A 56 8.31 -4.86 2.64
C ALA A 56 7.59 -6.14 2.18
N LEU A 57 6.30 -6.05 1.85
CA LEU A 57 5.54 -7.18 1.32
C LEU A 57 6.04 -7.63 -0.06
N ALA A 58 6.41 -6.70 -0.94
CA ALA A 58 6.95 -7.02 -2.25
C ALA A 58 8.34 -7.68 -2.18
N GLY A 59 9.17 -7.30 -1.19
CA GLY A 59 10.54 -7.79 -1.06
C GLY A 59 10.71 -9.08 -0.24
N ASP A 60 9.86 -9.33 0.77
CA ASP A 60 10.02 -10.46 1.70
C ASP A 60 9.01 -11.59 1.44
N TRP A 61 7.85 -11.28 0.84
CA TRP A 61 6.77 -12.25 0.58
C TRP A 61 6.54 -12.52 -0.91
N GLY A 62 7.14 -11.75 -1.81
CA GLY A 62 6.91 -11.85 -3.26
C GLY A 62 7.73 -12.94 -3.98
N GLU A 63 8.85 -13.37 -3.41
CA GLU A 63 9.78 -14.28 -4.11
C GLU A 63 9.49 -15.78 -3.85
N GLU A 64 8.80 -16.14 -2.77
CA GLU A 64 8.46 -17.56 -2.48
C GLU A 64 7.12 -18.03 -3.07
N VAL A 65 6.22 -17.13 -3.50
CA VAL A 65 4.89 -17.51 -4.05
C VAL A 65 4.86 -17.65 -5.57
N GLY A 66 5.98 -17.45 -6.27
CA GLY A 66 6.07 -17.51 -7.74
C GLY A 66 6.81 -18.70 -8.33
N ALA A 67 7.31 -19.63 -7.50
CA ALA A 67 8.17 -20.74 -7.94
C ALA A 67 7.53 -22.13 -7.76
N ALA A 68 6.21 -22.24 -7.82
CA ALA A 68 5.51 -23.52 -7.90
C ALA A 68 4.72 -23.61 -9.21
N ASP A 69 5.09 -24.61 -10.01
CA ASP A 69 4.39 -25.18 -11.16
C ASP A 69 4.27 -24.34 -12.43
N GLU A 70 5.22 -24.48 -13.36
CA GLU A 70 4.97 -24.65 -14.81
C GLU A 70 6.22 -25.23 -15.53
N ASP A 71 6.73 -26.41 -15.15
CA ASP A 71 7.64 -27.16 -16.07
C ASP A 71 7.80 -28.66 -15.71
N GLU A 72 6.69 -29.37 -15.47
CA GLU A 72 6.66 -30.82 -15.64
C GLU A 72 5.82 -31.15 -16.88
N ALA A 73 6.33 -30.74 -18.03
CA ALA A 73 5.87 -31.25 -19.31
C ALA A 73 6.36 -32.71 -19.42
N ASP A 74 5.53 -33.63 -18.94
CA ASP A 74 5.64 -35.08 -19.16
C ASP A 74 5.86 -35.35 -20.66
N PRO A 75 7.07 -35.73 -21.11
CA PRO A 75 7.23 -36.13 -22.50
C PRO A 75 6.56 -37.50 -22.64
N ALA A 76 5.43 -37.52 -23.35
CA ALA A 76 4.73 -38.73 -23.74
C ALA A 76 5.74 -39.80 -24.25
N PRO A 77 5.60 -41.08 -23.87
CA PRO A 77 6.53 -42.11 -24.33
C PRO A 77 6.47 -42.20 -25.86
N GLU A 78 7.62 -42.02 -26.52
CA GLU A 78 7.75 -42.21 -27.96
C GLU A 78 7.37 -43.66 -28.30
N PRO A 79 6.57 -43.91 -29.35
CA PRO A 79 6.28 -45.27 -29.77
C PRO A 79 7.57 -45.90 -30.31
N ASP A 80 7.92 -47.09 -29.82
CA ASP A 80 9.05 -47.90 -30.29
C ASP A 80 9.00 -48.05 -31.81
N ASP A 81 9.90 -47.36 -32.53
CA ASP A 81 10.25 -47.71 -33.90
C ASP A 81 11.11 -48.98 -33.85
N ASP A 82 10.47 -50.15 -33.91
CA ASP A 82 11.09 -51.47 -34.12
C ASP A 82 11.55 -51.60 -35.59
N PRO A 83 12.86 -51.62 -35.90
CA PRO A 83 13.32 -51.99 -37.23
C PRO A 83 13.45 -53.52 -37.34
N PHE A 84 12.68 -54.10 -38.25
CA PHE A 84 12.83 -55.49 -38.73
C PHE A 84 14.26 -55.83 -39.17
#